data_AF-A0A4V6PEH4-F1
#
_entry.id   AF-A0A4V6PEH4-F1
#
_cell.length_a   1.000
_cell.length_b   1.000
_cell.length_c   1.000
_cell.angle_alpha   90.00
_cell.angle_beta   90.00
_cell.angle_gamma   90.00
#
_symmetry.space_group_name_H-M   'P 1'
#
loop_
_entity.id
_entity.type
_entity.pdbx_description
1 polymer ?
#
loop_
_entity_poly.entity_id
_entity_poly.type
_entity_poly.pdbx_seq_one_letter_code
_entity_poly.pdbx_strand_id
1 'polypeptide(L)'
;MPSEWPQKANPNTNEIDTDTADEALAELRRDFTGHRIWRATRWDGRLGDWVASLHDPHAGVDPTVVASGPTELREALVNEAERAKVTRAGTW
;
A
#
# COMPACT_ATOMS: atom_id res chain seq x y z
N MET A 1 -20.20 -33.49 28.44
CA MET A 1 -19.28 -32.53 29.08
C MET A 1 -18.13 -32.28 28.10
N PRO A 2 -17.91 -31.05 27.62
CA PRO A 2 -16.97 -30.77 26.54
C PRO A 2 -15.56 -30.67 27.11
N SER A 3 -14.65 -31.52 26.64
CA SER A 3 -13.22 -31.38 26.93
C SER A 3 -12.64 -30.32 26.00
N GLU A 4 -12.39 -29.16 26.60
CA GLU A 4 -11.81 -27.95 26.04
C GLU A 4 -10.45 -28.22 25.40
N TRP A 5 -10.32 -27.83 24.13
CA TRP A 5 -9.03 -27.73 23.45
C TRP A 5 -8.30 -26.48 23.99
N PRO A 6 -7.09 -26.58 24.55
CA PRO A 6 -6.28 -25.41 24.79
C PRO A 6 -5.57 -25.07 23.47
N GLN A 7 -6.32 -24.55 22.49
CA GLN A 7 -5.68 -23.77 21.43
C GLN A 7 -5.27 -22.44 22.07
N LYS A 8 -4.12 -22.44 22.76
CA LYS A 8 -3.32 -21.23 22.89
C LYS A 8 -2.92 -20.86 21.47
N ALA A 9 -3.78 -20.13 20.78
CA ALA A 9 -3.36 -19.29 19.69
C ALA A 9 -2.30 -18.36 20.28
N ASN A 10 -1.02 -18.69 20.06
CA ASN A 10 0.02 -17.69 20.15
C ASN A 10 -0.49 -16.50 19.32
N PRO A 11 -0.69 -15.29 19.88
CA PRO A 11 -1.02 -14.14 19.06
C PRO A 11 0.07 -14.03 18.00
N ASN A 12 -0.36 -14.28 16.78
CA ASN A 12 0.47 -14.79 15.72
C ASN A 12 1.28 -13.62 15.21
N THR A 13 2.55 -13.84 14.86
CA THR A 13 3.37 -12.87 14.11
C THR A 13 2.62 -12.25 12.92
N ASN A 14 1.62 -12.95 12.39
CA ASN A 14 0.74 -12.52 11.30
C ASN A 14 -0.25 -11.40 11.67
N GLU A 15 -0.72 -11.32 12.91
CA GLU A 15 -1.66 -10.27 13.36
C GLU A 15 -0.94 -8.93 13.57
N ILE A 16 0.28 -8.98 14.10
CA ILE A 16 1.15 -7.80 14.28
C ILE A 16 1.61 -7.25 12.91
N ASP A 17 1.91 -8.13 11.94
CA ASP A 17 2.22 -7.73 10.56
C ASP A 17 1.04 -7.06 9.85
N THR A 18 -0.18 -7.45 10.22
CA THR A 18 -1.40 -6.88 9.60
C THR A 18 -1.71 -5.50 10.16
N ASP A 19 -1.60 -5.31 11.48
CA ASP A 19 -1.86 -4.02 12.15
C ASP A 19 -0.88 -2.93 11.68
N THR A 20 0.42 -3.26 11.67
CA THR A 20 1.46 -2.35 11.16
C THR A 20 1.32 -2.01 9.68
N ALA A 21 0.81 -2.96 8.88
CA ALA A 21 0.52 -2.70 7.48
C ALA A 21 -0.74 -1.85 7.27
N ASP A 22 -1.75 -1.97 8.13
CA ASP A 22 -2.94 -1.13 8.03
C ASP A 22 -2.60 0.33 8.38
N GLU A 23 -1.75 0.55 9.40
CA GLU A 23 -1.23 1.88 9.75
C GLU A 23 -0.47 2.51 8.58
N ALA A 24 0.50 1.80 8.00
CA ALA A 24 1.26 2.29 6.86
C ALA A 24 0.37 2.55 5.63
N LEU A 25 -0.68 1.75 5.43
CA LEU A 25 -1.66 1.98 4.36
C LEU A 25 -2.50 3.23 4.62
N ALA A 26 -2.90 3.48 5.87
CA ALA A 26 -3.63 4.67 6.26
C ALA A 26 -2.79 5.94 6.08
N GLU A 27 -1.51 5.91 6.42
CA GLU A 27 -0.56 7.00 6.17
C GLU A 27 -0.42 7.29 4.67
N LEU A 28 -0.17 6.26 3.86
CA LEU A 28 -0.06 6.42 2.40
C LEU A 28 -1.32 7.04 1.78
N ARG A 29 -2.51 6.61 2.22
CA ARG A 29 -3.78 7.17 1.73
C ARG A 29 -4.00 8.62 2.15
N ARG A 30 -3.42 9.05 3.28
CA ARG A 30 -3.48 10.44 3.74
C ARG A 30 -2.53 11.34 2.95
N ASP A 31 -1.32 10.86 2.66
CA ASP A 31 -0.32 11.60 1.88
C ASP A 31 -0.68 11.67 0.39
N PHE A 32 -1.23 10.59 -0.18
CA PHE A 32 -1.48 10.45 -1.62
C PHE A 32 -2.98 10.34 -1.93
N THR A 33 -3.71 11.44 -1.74
CA THR A 33 -5.16 11.49 -1.93
C THR A 33 -5.62 11.33 -3.39
N GLY A 34 -4.72 11.56 -4.35
CA GLY A 34 -4.95 11.34 -5.79
C GLY A 34 -4.79 9.89 -6.25
N HIS A 35 -4.31 9.00 -5.36
CA HIS A 35 -4.06 7.60 -5.66
C HIS A 35 -4.98 6.70 -4.85
N ARG A 36 -5.48 5.65 -5.48
CA ARG A 36 -6.13 4.55 -4.79
C ARG A 36 -5.04 3.56 -4.37
N ILE A 37 -4.85 3.37 -3.07
CA ILE A 37 -3.78 2.52 -2.52
C ILE A 37 -4.37 1.30 -1.81
N TRP A 38 -3.85 0.11 -2.10
CA TRP A 38 -4.23 -1.16 -1.48
C TRP A 38 -3.06 -2.14 -1.42
N ARG A 39 -3.21 -3.19 -0.60
CA ARG A 39 -2.26 -4.30 -0.52
C ARG A 39 -2.87 -5.50 -1.25
N ALA A 40 -2.15 -6.06 -2.21
CA ALA A 40 -2.54 -7.27 -2.90
C ALA A 40 -2.48 -8.45 -1.93
N THR A 41 -3.43 -9.38 -2.03
CA THR A 41 -3.38 -10.64 -1.29
C THR A 41 -2.79 -11.72 -2.18
N ARG A 42 -1.77 -12.43 -1.72
CA ARG A 42 -1.23 -13.57 -2.48
C ARG A 42 -2.17 -14.76 -2.39
N TRP A 43 -1.97 -15.72 -3.29
CA TRP A 43 -2.76 -16.96 -3.35
C TRP A 43 -2.67 -17.77 -2.04
N ASP A 44 -1.61 -17.59 -1.25
CA ASP A 44 -1.40 -18.24 0.05
C ASP A 44 -2.08 -17.51 1.23
N GLY A 45 -2.87 -16.46 0.96
CA GLY A 45 -3.61 -15.70 1.97
C GLY A 45 -2.75 -14.71 2.76
N ARG A 46 -1.45 -14.64 2.49
CA ARG A 46 -0.56 -13.63 3.07
C ARG A 46 -0.65 -12.33 2.30
N LEU A 47 -0.34 -11.25 3.01
CA LEU A 47 -0.28 -9.92 2.45
C LEU A 47 0.92 -9.84 1.49
N GLY A 48 0.64 -9.50 0.24
CA GLY A 48 1.60 -9.39 -0.85
C GLY A 48 2.02 -7.95 -1.09
N ASP A 49 2.15 -7.65 -2.37
CA ASP A 49 2.68 -6.40 -2.88
C ASP A 49 1.76 -5.20 -2.61
N TRP A 50 2.36 -4.04 -2.47
CA TRP A 50 1.70 -2.76 -2.27
C TRP A 50 1.41 -2.12 -3.61
N VAL A 51 0.16 -1.73 -3.84
CA VAL A 51 -0.30 -1.22 -5.14
C VAL A 51 -0.92 0.15 -4.94
N ALA A 52 -0.52 1.10 -5.78
CA ALA A 52 -1.13 2.40 -5.91
C ALA A 52 -1.54 2.61 -7.36
N SER A 53 -2.82 2.81 -7.61
CA SER A 53 -3.31 3.20 -8.93
C SER A 53 -3.74 4.65 -8.92
N LEU A 54 -3.36 5.36 -9.96
CA LEU A 54 -3.71 6.76 -10.14
C LEU A 54 -5.22 6.87 -10.35
N HIS A 55 -5.91 7.56 -9.44
CA HIS A 55 -7.33 7.85 -9.59
C HIS A 55 -7.54 9.24 -10.17
N ASP A 56 -6.78 10.23 -9.68
CA ASP A 56 -6.79 11.58 -10.21
C ASP A 56 -5.69 11.74 -11.28
N PRO A 57 -6.05 11.94 -12.56
CA PRO A 57 -5.07 12.03 -13.65
C PRO A 57 -4.18 13.28 -13.57
N HIS A 58 -4.44 14.21 -12.65
CA HIS A 58 -3.60 15.37 -12.40
C HIS A 58 -2.60 15.15 -11.25
N ALA A 59 -2.72 14.06 -10.49
CA ALA A 59 -1.88 13.74 -9.35
C ALA A 59 -0.62 12.93 -9.71
N GLY A 60 -0.51 12.44 -10.95
CA GLY A 60 0.50 11.46 -11.32
C GLY A 60 0.68 11.26 -12.81
N VAL A 61 1.69 10.49 -13.20
CA VAL A 61 2.01 10.14 -14.60
C VAL A 61 1.77 8.65 -14.85
N ASP A 62 2.07 7.80 -13.87
CA ASP A 62 1.95 6.36 -14.03
C ASP A 62 0.57 5.88 -13.56
N PRO A 63 -0.14 5.08 -14.37
CA PRO A 63 -1.47 4.62 -13.99
C PRO A 63 -1.45 3.63 -12.83
N THR A 64 -0.37 2.87 -12.60
CA THR A 64 -0.31 1.85 -11.52
C THR A 64 1.12 1.54 -11.09
N VAL A 65 1.47 1.92 -9.87
CA VAL A 65 2.73 1.61 -9.19
C VAL A 65 2.55 0.40 -8.28
N VAL A 66 3.47 -0.56 -8.37
CA VAL A 66 3.53 -1.75 -7.51
C VAL A 66 4.90 -1.80 -6.82
N ALA A 67 4.93 -2.06 -5.52
CA ALA A 67 6.16 -2.17 -4.73
C ALA A 67 6.06 -3.30 -3.69
N SER A 68 7.22 -3.81 -3.23
CA SER A 68 7.25 -4.92 -2.27
C SER A 68 7.04 -4.47 -0.82
N GLY A 69 7.16 -3.16 -0.54
CA GLY A 69 6.97 -2.59 0.78
C GLY A 69 6.38 -1.17 0.77
N PRO A 70 5.93 -0.67 1.93
CA PRO A 70 5.31 0.65 2.05
C PRO A 70 6.30 1.79 1.78
N THR A 71 7.56 1.66 2.21
CA THR A 71 8.61 2.65 1.97
C THR A 71 8.94 2.77 0.48
N GLU A 72 9.13 1.63 -0.20
CA GLU A 72 9.38 1.60 -1.64
C GLU A 72 8.21 2.19 -2.42
N LEU A 73 6.97 1.89 -2.02
CA LEU A 73 5.78 2.48 -2.63
C LEU A 73 5.76 4.00 -2.46
N ARG A 74 6.09 4.50 -1.27
CA ARG A 74 6.17 5.94 -0.99
C ARG A 74 7.20 6.63 -1.87
N GLU A 75 8.40 6.08 -1.97
CA GLU A 75 9.47 6.65 -2.80
C GLU A 75 9.07 6.67 -4.28
N ALA A 76 8.45 5.60 -4.77
CA ALA A 76 7.95 5.52 -6.13
C ALA A 76 6.87 6.58 -6.41
N LEU A 77 5.91 6.76 -5.50
CA LEU A 77 4.85 7.77 -5.61
C LEU A 77 5.41 9.21 -5.54
N VAL A 78 6.39 9.48 -4.69
CA VAL A 78 7.06 10.79 -4.65
C VAL A 78 7.77 11.08 -5.97
N ASN A 79 8.53 10.12 -6.49
CA ASN A 79 9.22 10.27 -7.77
C ASN A 79 8.22 10.47 -8.93
N GLU A 80 7.11 9.73 -8.94
CA GLU A 80 6.03 9.91 -9.92
C GLU A 80 5.41 11.31 -9.86
N ALA A 81 5.10 11.82 -8.67
CA ALA A 81 4.54 13.15 -8.47
C ALA A 81 5.50 14.26 -8.94
N GLU A 82 6.80 14.11 -8.71
CA GLU A 82 7.82 15.03 -9.24
C GLU A 82 7.88 14.99 -10.77
N ARG A 83 7.78 13.81 -11.38
CA ARG A 83 7.70 13.64 -12.85
C ARG A 83 6.44 14.30 -13.43
N ALA A 84 5.31 14.23 -12.73
CA ALA A 84 4.07 14.90 -13.13
C ALA A 84 4.24 16.43 -13.17
N LYS A 85 4.90 17.00 -12.15
CA LYS A 85 5.19 18.45 -12.08
C LYS A 85 6.06 18.91 -13.24
N VAL A 86 7.13 18.17 -13.55
CA VAL A 86 8.04 18.49 -14.67
C VAL A 86 7.32 18.41 -16.02
N THR A 87 6.49 17.38 -16.22
CA THR A 87 5.72 17.21 -17.48
C THR A 87 4.73 18.35 -17.69
N ARG A 88 4.06 18.80 -16.62
CA ARG A 88 3.16 19.95 -16.67
C ARG A 88 3.88 21.27 -16.95
N ALA A 89 5.11 21.44 -16.48
CA ALA A 89 5.91 22.64 -16.72
C ALA A 89 6.46 22.73 -18.16
N GLY A 90 6.61 21.60 -18.86
CA GLY A 90 7.13 21.54 -20.24
C GLY A 90 6.08 21.71 -21.36
N THR A 91 4.80 21.94 -21.04
CA THR A 91 3.71 22.07 -22.03
C THR A 91 3.35 23.54 -22.32
N TRP A 92 4.33 24.45 -22.37
CA TRP A 92 4.13 25.85 -22.80
C TRP A 92 4.82 26.14 -24.12
#